data_AF-A0A948YGQ0-F1
#
_entry.id   AF-A0A948YGQ0-F1
#
_cell.length_a   1.000
_cell.length_b   1.000
_cell.length_c   1.000
_cell.angle_alpha   90.00
_cell.angle_beta   90.00
_cell.angle_gamma   90.00
#
_symmetry.space_group_name_H-M   'P 1'
#
loop_
_entity.id
_entity.type
_entity.pdbx_description
1 polymer ?
#
loop_
_entity_poly.entity_id
_entity_poly.type
_entity_poly.pdbx_seq_one_letter_code
_entity_poly.pdbx_strand_id
1 'polypeptide(L)'
;IEKSFFKKIKLQRQIKIVDSNGKKAYITVSEFKDSYAVGFIDKKVYIDSSTKLYSKKHSGAILNIENQIEEIRLFKGDFLEITESDELGHAEILDDEESTPALISCSLGGLLSQVKIGDKVFIDDGKIGLIVTEKKDDSIICKVTNAKASGVLLKEEKGINFPDTYIRTKALTQTDHDNLLGVLNFVDHVSISFCQSPEDIEDIQNILIENKRTDVGIIAKIETKQAISNMPAILEQLLLWEKSAVMIARGDLAIEVGFENMAHMQESLLDICHAAHMPVIWATQVLESQMKNNLPSRAEVTDAAMAGRAECIMLNKGAFASDTIDILTHILNDMHSLFKKNRQLLKQETLW
;
A
#
# COMPACT_ATOMS: atom_id res chain seq x y z
N ILE A 1 -26.46 10.70 22.15
CA ILE A 1 -26.91 11.58 23.27
C ILE A 1 -28.35 11.21 23.65
N GLU A 2 -28.68 11.13 24.94
CA GLU A 2 -30.07 10.88 25.37
C GLU A 2 -31.05 11.93 24.79
N LYS A 3 -32.16 11.47 24.20
CA LYS A 3 -33.22 12.34 23.63
C LYS A 3 -33.81 13.32 24.66
N SER A 4 -33.69 13.02 25.96
CA SER A 4 -34.12 13.86 27.09
C SER A 4 -33.37 15.20 27.17
N PHE A 5 -32.12 15.24 26.67
CA PHE A 5 -31.23 16.40 26.72
C PHE A 5 -31.67 17.49 25.73
N PHE A 6 -31.93 17.12 24.47
CA PHE A 6 -32.27 18.08 23.41
C PHE A 6 -33.65 18.74 23.59
N LYS A 7 -34.62 18.06 24.23
CA LYS A 7 -35.94 18.65 24.54
C LYS A 7 -35.89 19.86 25.48
N LYS A 8 -34.75 20.12 26.14
CA LYS A 8 -34.60 21.16 27.18
C LYS A 8 -33.62 22.27 26.80
N ILE A 9 -33.10 22.27 25.57
CA ILE A 9 -32.13 23.25 25.08
C ILE A 9 -32.86 24.27 24.20
N LYS A 10 -32.48 25.54 24.29
CA LYS A 10 -33.04 26.65 23.51
C LYS A 10 -32.01 27.14 22.50
N LEU A 11 -32.47 27.70 21.38
CA LEU A 11 -31.63 28.34 20.36
C LEU A 11 -30.69 29.38 20.99
N GLN A 12 -29.47 29.51 20.44
CA GLN A 12 -28.39 30.41 20.91
C GLN A 12 -27.86 30.15 22.33
N ARG A 13 -28.21 29.03 22.95
CA ARG A 13 -27.67 28.68 24.26
C ARG A 13 -26.32 27.98 24.11
N GLN A 14 -25.37 28.36 24.96
CA GLN A 14 -24.08 27.69 25.07
C GLN A 14 -24.22 26.41 25.89
N ILE A 15 -23.81 25.29 25.29
CA ILE A 15 -23.60 24.00 25.93
C ILE A 15 -22.10 23.87 26.18
N LYS A 16 -21.70 23.69 27.43
CA LYS A 16 -20.29 23.46 27.74
C LYS A 16 -19.96 22.00 27.42
N ILE A 17 -18.86 21.77 26.71
CA ILE A 17 -18.24 20.45 26.57
C ILE A 17 -16.94 20.43 27.38
N VAL A 18 -16.70 19.30 28.03
CA VAL A 18 -15.38 18.99 28.60
C VAL A 18 -14.88 17.78 27.84
N ASP A 19 -13.81 17.98 27.10
CA ASP A 19 -13.21 16.99 26.20
C ASP A 19 -12.43 15.91 26.99
N SER A 20 -11.96 14.87 26.29
CA SER A 20 -11.22 13.75 26.90
C SER A 20 -9.96 14.18 27.67
N ASN A 21 -9.37 15.32 27.30
CA ASN A 21 -8.15 15.87 27.87
C ASN A 21 -8.46 16.92 28.97
N GLY A 22 -9.73 17.06 29.37
CA GLY A 22 -10.17 18.01 30.39
C GLY A 22 -10.32 19.45 29.88
N LYS A 23 -10.14 19.71 28.59
CA LYS A 23 -10.29 21.02 27.97
C LYS A 23 -11.76 21.41 27.92
N LYS A 24 -12.05 22.69 28.21
CA LYS A 24 -13.41 23.25 28.22
C LYS A 24 -13.64 24.02 26.92
N ALA A 25 -14.72 23.70 26.22
CA ALA A 25 -15.22 24.46 25.07
C ALA A 25 -16.75 24.65 25.16
N TYR A 26 -17.31 25.47 24.29
CA TYR A 26 -18.72 25.85 24.29
C TYR A 26 -19.32 25.69 22.89
N ILE A 27 -20.36 24.86 22.81
CA ILE A 27 -21.18 24.68 21.62
C ILE A 27 -22.35 25.66 21.68
N THR A 28 -22.45 26.56 20.71
CA THR A 28 -23.60 27.45 20.53
C THR A 28 -24.56 26.82 19.52
N VAL A 29 -25.75 26.42 19.99
CA VAL A 29 -26.76 25.80 19.13
C VAL A 29 -27.32 26.83 18.15
N SER A 30 -27.14 26.56 16.86
CA SER A 30 -27.58 27.41 15.75
C SER A 30 -28.92 26.97 15.17
N GLU A 31 -29.23 25.68 15.16
CA GLU A 31 -30.46 25.15 14.58
C GLU A 31 -30.97 23.89 15.31
N PHE A 32 -32.30 23.73 15.35
CA PHE A 32 -32.95 22.49 15.74
C PHE A 32 -33.66 21.87 14.53
N LYS A 33 -33.44 20.57 14.31
CA LYS A 33 -34.17 19.72 13.37
C LYS A 33 -35.00 18.70 14.13
N ASP A 34 -35.86 17.96 13.42
CA ASP A 34 -36.80 17.00 14.02
C ASP A 34 -36.11 15.87 14.82
N SER A 35 -34.88 15.51 14.44
CA SER A 35 -34.11 14.40 15.06
C SER A 35 -32.75 14.78 15.62
N TYR A 36 -32.23 16.00 15.36
CA TYR A 36 -30.91 16.46 15.82
C TYR A 36 -30.85 17.98 15.98
N ALA A 37 -29.77 18.49 16.58
CA ALA A 37 -29.47 19.91 16.67
C ALA A 37 -28.09 20.20 16.08
N VAL A 38 -27.94 21.35 15.43
CA VAL A 38 -26.69 21.82 14.84
C VAL A 38 -26.17 22.99 15.69
N GLY A 39 -24.86 23.07 15.88
CA GLY A 39 -24.23 24.15 16.62
C GLY A 39 -22.77 24.33 16.23
N PHE A 40 -22.23 25.49 16.60
CA PHE A 40 -20.83 25.83 16.38
C PHE A 40 -20.07 25.73 17.69
N ILE A 41 -18.90 25.10 17.66
CA ILE A 41 -18.00 25.03 18.81
C ILE A 41 -16.94 26.13 18.70
N ASP A 42 -16.61 26.76 19.83
CA ASP A 42 -15.66 27.87 19.87
C ASP A 42 -14.19 27.45 19.78
N LYS A 43 -13.89 26.15 20.00
CA LYS A 43 -12.53 25.59 19.97
C LYS A 43 -12.55 24.13 19.52
N LYS A 44 -11.44 23.65 18.96
CA LYS A 44 -11.19 22.22 18.73
C LYS A 44 -11.20 21.46 20.07
N VAL A 45 -11.89 20.33 20.10
CA VAL A 45 -12.02 19.40 21.24
C VAL A 45 -11.96 17.97 20.75
N TYR A 46 -11.46 17.07 21.59
CA TYR A 46 -11.46 15.63 21.33
C TYR A 46 -12.66 14.97 22.02
N ILE A 47 -13.49 14.27 21.23
CA ILE A 47 -14.74 13.69 21.71
C ILE A 47 -14.61 12.17 21.72
N ASP A 48 -14.74 11.58 22.89
CA ASP A 48 -14.72 10.15 23.14
C ASP A 48 -15.90 9.72 24.03
N SER A 49 -15.90 8.46 24.47
CA SER A 49 -16.91 7.93 25.39
C SER A 49 -16.88 8.55 26.80
N SER A 50 -15.77 9.20 27.19
CA SER A 50 -15.61 9.87 28.49
C SER A 50 -16.13 11.32 28.49
N THR A 51 -16.25 11.92 27.30
CA THR A 51 -16.66 13.30 27.06
C THR A 51 -18.11 13.57 27.50
N LYS A 52 -18.31 14.68 28.21
CA LYS A 52 -19.63 15.08 28.75
C LYS A 52 -20.05 16.46 28.26
N LEU A 53 -21.34 16.57 27.93
CA LEU A 53 -22.01 17.83 27.64
C LEU A 53 -22.70 18.36 28.90
N TYR A 54 -22.60 19.66 29.15
CA TYR A 54 -23.15 20.33 30.32
C TYR A 54 -24.05 21.50 29.91
N SER A 55 -25.26 21.55 30.48
CA SER A 55 -26.18 22.68 30.35
C SER A 55 -26.84 22.99 31.69
N LYS A 56 -26.42 24.10 32.34
CA LYS A 56 -26.85 24.57 33.68
C LYS A 56 -26.89 23.47 34.76
N LYS A 57 -27.96 22.66 34.83
CA LYS A 57 -28.23 21.61 35.83
C LYS A 57 -28.21 20.19 35.28
N HIS A 58 -27.85 20.01 34.02
CA HIS A 58 -27.88 18.71 33.34
C HIS A 58 -26.54 18.40 32.71
N SER A 59 -26.12 17.15 32.84
CA SER A 59 -24.99 16.56 32.12
C SER A 59 -25.48 15.36 31.32
N GLY A 60 -24.97 15.17 30.10
CA GLY A 60 -25.23 13.99 29.29
C GLY A 60 -23.93 13.45 28.69
N ALA A 61 -23.80 12.12 28.66
CA ALA A 61 -22.73 11.46 27.94
C ALA A 61 -22.98 11.54 26.43
N ILE A 62 -21.90 11.64 25.66
CA ILE A 62 -21.95 11.52 24.21
C ILE A 62 -21.96 10.02 23.88
N LEU A 63 -22.82 9.62 22.95
CA LEU A 63 -23.03 8.22 22.54
C LEU A 63 -23.09 8.19 21.02
N ASN A 64 -22.69 7.07 20.41
CA ASN A 64 -22.62 6.86 18.96
C ASN A 64 -21.76 7.93 18.28
N ILE A 65 -20.54 8.10 18.77
CA ILE A 65 -19.54 8.94 18.12
C ILE A 65 -18.99 8.14 16.95
N GLU A 66 -19.19 8.65 15.74
CA GLU A 66 -18.42 8.16 14.59
C GLU A 66 -16.98 8.64 14.76
N ASN A 67 -16.02 7.72 14.62
CA ASN A 67 -14.62 8.08 14.63
C ASN A 67 -14.36 9.03 13.45
N GLN A 68 -13.93 10.25 13.75
CA GLN A 68 -13.33 11.11 12.73
C GLN A 68 -11.86 10.76 12.65
N ILE A 69 -11.48 10.20 11.51
CA ILE A 69 -10.08 9.97 11.18
C ILE A 69 -9.45 11.34 10.99
N GLU A 70 -8.48 11.66 11.84
CA GLU A 70 -7.75 12.91 11.72
C GLU A 70 -6.83 12.86 10.51
N GLU A 71 -6.85 13.90 9.69
CA GLU A 71 -5.95 14.00 8.54
C GLU A 71 -4.50 14.19 9.02
N ILE A 72 -3.66 13.18 8.82
CA ILE A 72 -2.23 13.27 9.10
C ILE A 72 -1.53 13.82 7.86
N ARG A 73 -0.98 15.03 7.96
CA ARG A 73 -0.18 15.64 6.89
C ARG A 73 1.28 15.72 7.31
N LEU A 74 2.15 15.05 6.57
CA LEU A 74 3.57 14.97 6.87
C LEU A 74 4.40 15.83 5.90
N PHE A 75 5.33 16.59 6.47
CA PHE A 75 6.34 17.39 5.81
C PHE A 75 7.74 16.82 6.05
N LYS A 76 8.70 17.21 5.21
CA LYS A 76 10.10 16.82 5.39
C LYS A 76 10.64 17.43 6.69
N GLY A 77 11.17 16.58 7.56
CA GLY A 77 11.70 16.97 8.87
C GLY A 77 10.81 16.56 10.04
N ASP A 78 9.53 16.29 9.78
CA ASP A 78 8.57 15.84 10.80
C ASP A 78 8.96 14.48 11.36
N PHE A 79 8.41 14.15 12.53
CA PHE A 79 8.53 12.85 13.15
C PHE A 79 7.20 12.10 13.09
N LEU A 80 7.28 10.81 12.82
CA LEU A 80 6.17 9.88 12.76
C LEU A 80 6.50 8.66 13.62
N GLU A 81 5.63 8.35 14.57
CA GLU A 81 5.64 7.12 15.33
C GLU A 81 4.80 6.05 14.61
N ILE A 82 5.38 4.87 14.44
CA ILE A 82 4.71 3.70 13.86
C ILE A 82 4.66 2.64 14.96
N THR A 83 3.47 2.22 15.35
CA THR A 83 3.24 1.23 16.43
C THR A 83 2.59 -0.04 15.89
N GLU A 84 2.82 -1.17 16.55
CA GLU A 84 2.06 -2.41 16.32
C GLU A 84 0.79 -2.49 17.16
N SER A 85 0.60 -1.56 18.10
CA SER A 85 -0.60 -1.46 18.90
C SER A 85 -1.79 -1.00 18.05
N ASP A 86 -2.97 -1.59 18.30
CA ASP A 86 -4.23 -1.26 17.61
C ASP A 86 -4.78 0.07 18.14
N GLU A 87 -4.12 1.15 17.75
CA GLU A 87 -4.44 2.52 18.11
C GLU A 87 -4.87 3.33 16.87
N LEU A 88 -5.80 4.26 17.09
CA LEU A 88 -6.20 5.19 16.04
C LEU A 88 -5.06 6.19 15.81
N GLY A 89 -4.64 6.31 14.55
CA GLY A 89 -3.63 7.29 14.17
C GLY A 89 -4.09 8.73 14.43
N HIS A 90 -3.15 9.59 14.80
CA HIS A 90 -3.40 11.00 15.06
C HIS A 90 -2.28 11.88 14.48
N ALA A 91 -2.60 13.15 14.22
CA ALA A 91 -1.61 14.13 13.79
C ALA A 91 -0.68 14.53 14.96
N GLU A 92 0.39 15.27 14.67
CA GLU A 92 1.27 15.83 15.70
C GLU A 92 0.46 16.64 16.72
N ILE A 93 0.72 16.40 18.00
CA ILE A 93 0.08 17.10 19.12
C ILE A 93 1.09 18.08 19.69
N LEU A 94 0.79 19.37 19.57
CA LEU A 94 1.58 20.47 20.10
C LEU A 94 0.96 20.96 21.41
N ASP A 95 1.63 20.68 22.53
CA ASP A 95 1.30 21.26 23.83
C ASP A 95 2.30 22.39 24.18
N ASP A 96 2.00 23.20 25.20
CA ASP A 96 2.78 24.41 25.53
C ASP A 96 4.27 24.11 25.86
N GLU A 97 4.62 22.87 26.21
CA GLU A 97 5.98 22.47 26.61
C GLU A 97 6.56 21.26 25.84
N GLU A 98 5.74 20.42 25.20
CA GLU A 98 6.18 19.19 24.51
C GLU A 98 5.44 18.99 23.18
N SER A 99 6.13 18.39 22.20
CA SER A 99 5.52 17.90 20.96
C SER A 99 5.47 16.38 20.99
N THR A 100 4.28 15.81 20.79
CA THR A 100 4.09 14.38 20.53
C THR A 100 4.02 14.19 19.00
N PRO A 101 4.86 13.33 18.40
CA PRO A 101 4.85 13.10 16.96
C PRO A 101 3.49 12.56 16.48
N ALA A 102 3.24 12.67 15.18
CA ALA A 102 2.11 11.96 14.58
C ALA A 102 2.28 10.45 14.79
N LEU A 103 1.16 9.72 14.90
CA LEU A 103 1.17 8.28 15.16
C LEU A 103 0.33 7.53 14.14
N ILE A 104 0.79 6.36 13.72
CA ILE A 104 0.02 5.38 12.94
C ILE A 104 0.25 3.96 13.44
N SER A 105 -0.72 3.08 13.19
CA SER A 105 -0.61 1.65 13.45
C SER A 105 -0.15 0.88 12.21
N CYS A 106 0.60 -0.20 12.44
CA CYS A 106 1.00 -1.19 11.45
C CYS A 106 0.34 -2.52 11.79
N SER A 107 -0.33 -3.15 10.82
CA SER A 107 -1.10 -4.38 11.03
C SER A 107 -0.24 -5.65 11.15
N LEU A 108 1.04 -5.61 10.75
CA LEU A 108 1.92 -6.76 10.78
C LEU A 108 2.69 -6.82 12.11
N GLY A 109 2.15 -7.58 13.07
CA GLY A 109 2.79 -7.78 14.38
C GLY A 109 4.15 -8.47 14.31
N GLY A 110 5.06 -8.07 15.19
CA GLY A 110 6.43 -8.57 15.28
C GLY A 110 7.39 -8.01 14.22
N LEU A 111 6.92 -7.17 13.30
CA LEU A 111 7.72 -6.53 12.26
C LEU A 111 8.73 -5.53 12.84
N LEU A 112 8.28 -4.62 13.70
CA LEU A 112 9.08 -3.53 14.26
C LEU A 112 10.21 -4.05 15.14
N SER A 113 10.05 -5.24 15.72
CA SER A 113 11.11 -5.94 16.46
C SER A 113 12.34 -6.24 15.58
N GLN A 114 12.17 -6.38 14.27
CA GLN A 114 13.22 -6.73 13.31
C GLN A 114 13.91 -5.50 12.71
N VAL A 115 13.28 -4.32 12.83
CA VAL A 115 13.77 -3.03 12.33
C VAL A 115 14.89 -2.50 13.22
N LYS A 116 15.87 -1.82 12.61
CA LYS A 116 17.02 -1.19 13.25
C LYS A 116 16.98 0.34 13.08
N ILE A 117 17.60 1.03 14.03
CA ILE A 117 17.87 2.47 13.89
C ILE A 117 18.72 2.69 12.64
N GLY A 118 18.32 3.65 11.80
CA GLY A 118 18.95 3.95 10.52
C GLY A 118 18.30 3.28 9.31
N ASP A 119 17.42 2.29 9.51
CA ASP A 119 16.70 1.66 8.40
C ASP A 119 15.77 2.66 7.70
N LYS A 120 15.67 2.54 6.37
CA LYS A 120 14.70 3.33 5.61
C LYS A 120 13.31 2.73 5.75
N VAL A 121 12.31 3.61 5.79
CA VAL A 121 10.89 3.23 5.74
C VAL A 121 10.21 4.05 4.66
N PHE A 122 9.32 3.43 3.89
CA PHE A 122 8.56 4.10 2.84
C PHE A 122 7.06 3.85 3.04
N ILE A 123 6.25 4.88 2.80
CA ILE A 123 4.78 4.79 2.89
C ILE A 123 4.12 5.30 1.61
N ASP A 124 3.01 4.67 1.22
CA ASP A 124 2.17 5.02 0.06
C ASP A 124 2.98 5.10 -1.24
N ASP A 125 3.56 3.96 -1.62
CA ASP A 125 4.38 3.78 -2.83
C ASP A 125 5.63 4.70 -2.86
N GLY A 126 6.26 4.92 -1.70
CA GLY A 126 7.45 5.76 -1.57
C GLY A 126 7.18 7.27 -1.60
N LYS A 127 5.92 7.72 -1.58
CA LYS A 127 5.59 9.16 -1.51
C LYS A 127 6.05 9.81 -0.21
N ILE A 128 6.14 9.04 0.86
CA ILE A 128 6.69 9.45 2.15
C ILE A 128 7.90 8.56 2.41
N GLY A 129 9.08 9.18 2.47
CA GLY A 129 10.32 8.52 2.86
C GLY A 129 10.70 8.91 4.28
N LEU A 130 11.13 7.91 5.05
CA LEU A 130 11.38 7.99 6.47
C LEU A 130 12.72 7.31 6.79
N ILE A 131 13.33 7.68 7.90
CA ILE A 131 14.47 6.96 8.49
C ILE A 131 14.19 6.71 9.97
N VAL A 132 14.43 5.49 10.44
CA VAL A 132 14.24 5.14 11.85
C VAL A 132 15.26 5.85 12.70
N THR A 133 14.81 6.66 13.65
CA THR A 133 15.67 7.42 14.56
C THR A 133 15.70 6.86 15.97
N GLU A 134 14.61 6.20 16.40
CA GLU A 134 14.49 5.63 17.73
C GLU A 134 13.64 4.35 17.68
N LYS A 135 13.92 3.43 18.61
CA LYS A 135 13.16 2.19 18.80
C LYS A 135 12.65 2.13 20.24
N LYS A 136 11.36 1.92 20.39
CA LYS A 136 10.66 1.67 21.65
C LYS A 136 10.27 0.19 21.72
N ASP A 137 9.54 -0.20 22.78
CA ASP A 137 9.16 -1.59 23.01
C ASP A 137 8.16 -2.12 21.95
N ASP A 138 7.15 -1.33 21.60
CA ASP A 138 6.06 -1.67 20.67
C ASP A 138 5.95 -0.73 19.46
N SER A 139 6.85 0.25 19.35
CA SER A 139 6.83 1.25 18.28
C SER A 139 8.23 1.70 17.84
N ILE A 140 8.29 2.39 16.71
CA ILE A 140 9.49 3.06 16.21
C ILE A 140 9.17 4.53 15.94
N ILE A 141 10.13 5.42 16.24
CA ILE A 141 10.06 6.81 15.80
C ILE A 141 10.91 6.96 14.56
N CYS A 142 10.29 7.53 13.52
CA CYS A 142 10.92 7.79 12.25
C CYS A 142 10.94 9.30 11.95
N LYS A 143 12.00 9.77 11.31
CA LYS A 143 12.06 11.12 10.76
C LYS A 143 11.74 11.12 9.28
N VAL A 144 10.86 12.01 8.83
CA VAL A 144 10.51 12.18 7.41
C VAL A 144 11.69 12.78 6.65
N THR A 145 12.27 12.00 5.75
CA THR A 145 13.40 12.38 4.89
C THR A 145 12.93 12.88 3.52
N ASN A 146 11.79 12.39 3.03
CA ASN A 146 11.23 12.74 1.73
C ASN A 146 9.71 12.93 1.80
N ALA A 147 9.23 14.08 1.33
CA ALA A 147 7.82 14.41 1.17
C ALA A 147 7.69 15.56 0.16
N LYS A 148 6.52 15.72 -0.45
CA LYS A 148 6.23 16.91 -1.29
C LYS A 148 6.35 18.19 -0.46
N ALA A 149 6.76 19.29 -1.09
CA ALA A 149 6.89 20.59 -0.41
C ALA A 149 5.58 21.09 0.21
N SER A 150 4.43 20.73 -0.38
CA SER A 150 3.09 21.01 0.15
C SER A 150 2.65 20.06 1.29
N GLY A 151 3.54 19.19 1.75
CA GLY A 151 3.22 18.04 2.59
C GLY A 151 2.50 16.94 1.81
N VAL A 152 2.48 15.74 2.39
CA VAL A 152 1.74 14.57 1.89
C VAL A 152 0.65 14.23 2.90
N LEU A 153 -0.58 14.14 2.41
CA LEU A 153 -1.70 13.63 3.21
C LEU A 153 -1.57 12.11 3.29
N LEU A 154 -1.29 11.59 4.48
CA LEU A 154 -1.30 10.17 4.76
C LEU A 154 -2.75 9.72 4.87
N LYS A 155 -3.12 8.77 4.01
CA LYS A 155 -4.45 8.15 4.01
C LYS A 155 -4.38 6.83 4.76
N GLU A 156 -5.55 6.27 5.04
CA GLU A 156 -5.67 4.93 5.60
C GLU A 156 -5.25 3.85 4.60
N GLU A 157 -4.97 2.66 5.15
CA GLU A 157 -4.68 1.43 4.39
C GLU A 157 -3.52 1.60 3.39
N LYS A 158 -2.53 2.43 3.75
CA LYS A 158 -1.33 2.63 2.95
C LYS A 158 -0.27 1.61 3.31
N GLY A 159 0.32 1.02 2.28
CA GLY A 159 1.45 0.11 2.42
C GLY A 159 2.64 0.81 3.07
N ILE A 160 3.35 0.04 3.89
CA ILE A 160 4.60 0.43 4.56
C ILE A 160 5.68 -0.57 4.14
N ASN A 161 6.79 -0.08 3.60
CA ASN A 161 7.90 -0.90 3.13
C ASN A 161 9.16 -0.62 3.96
N PHE A 162 9.92 -1.68 4.27
CA PHE A 162 11.16 -1.62 5.05
C PHE A 162 12.31 -2.27 4.25
N PRO A 163 12.83 -1.59 3.22
CA PRO A 163 13.72 -2.20 2.23
C PRO A 163 15.11 -2.56 2.74
N ASP A 164 15.48 -2.10 3.93
CA ASP A 164 16.76 -2.42 4.58
C ASP A 164 16.59 -3.47 5.70
N THR A 165 15.34 -3.83 6.02
CA THR A 165 14.99 -4.80 7.06
C THR A 165 14.79 -6.18 6.44
N TYR A 166 15.44 -7.18 7.00
CA TYR A 166 15.16 -8.58 6.67
C TYR A 166 13.92 -9.05 7.43
N ILE A 167 12.77 -9.06 6.76
CA ILE A 167 11.48 -9.41 7.36
C ILE A 167 11.25 -10.92 7.25
N ARG A 168 11.27 -11.61 8.40
CA ARG A 168 10.98 -13.05 8.51
C ARG A 168 9.48 -13.31 8.57
N THR A 169 8.79 -13.04 7.48
CA THR A 169 7.36 -13.35 7.34
C THR A 169 7.17 -14.34 6.21
N LYS A 170 6.33 -15.36 6.44
CA LYS A 170 5.90 -16.27 5.37
C LYS A 170 5.16 -15.48 4.29
N ALA A 171 5.34 -15.85 3.02
CA ALA A 171 4.56 -15.22 1.95
C ALA A 171 3.05 -15.48 2.07
N LEU A 172 2.65 -16.59 2.72
CA LEU A 172 1.25 -16.97 2.91
C LEU A 172 0.78 -16.71 4.34
N THR A 173 -0.24 -15.88 4.47
CA THR A 173 -1.01 -15.75 5.71
C THR A 173 -2.05 -16.86 5.82
N GLN A 174 -2.65 -17.03 7.00
CA GLN A 174 -3.78 -17.95 7.18
C GLN A 174 -4.95 -17.57 6.27
N THR A 175 -5.20 -16.27 6.10
CA THR A 175 -6.25 -15.77 5.20
C THR A 175 -5.96 -16.12 3.74
N ASP A 176 -4.70 -16.02 3.30
CA ASP A 176 -4.31 -16.42 1.94
C ASP A 176 -4.50 -17.91 1.70
N HIS A 177 -4.15 -18.74 2.69
CA HIS A 177 -4.39 -20.18 2.64
C HIS A 177 -5.89 -20.50 2.49
N ASP A 178 -6.75 -19.90 3.32
CA ASP A 178 -8.20 -20.14 3.28
C ASP A 178 -8.81 -19.64 1.96
N ASN A 179 -8.36 -18.49 1.47
CA ASN A 179 -8.77 -17.94 0.17
C ASN A 179 -8.36 -18.86 -0.99
N LEU A 180 -7.13 -19.36 -0.98
CA LEU A 180 -6.61 -20.29 -1.98
C LEU A 180 -7.49 -21.54 -2.06
N LEU A 181 -7.79 -22.17 -0.92
CA LEU A 181 -8.68 -23.34 -0.89
C LEU A 181 -10.08 -23.03 -1.42
N GLY A 182 -10.62 -21.85 -1.11
CA GLY A 182 -11.93 -21.41 -1.58
C GLY A 182 -12.02 -21.23 -3.09
N VAL A 183 -10.96 -20.75 -3.73
CA VAL A 183 -10.95 -20.48 -5.19
C VAL A 183 -10.32 -21.58 -6.02
N LEU A 184 -9.69 -22.57 -5.37
CA LEU A 184 -8.79 -23.52 -6.03
C LEU A 184 -9.42 -24.14 -7.28
N ASN A 185 -10.65 -24.63 -7.19
CA ASN A 185 -11.39 -25.29 -8.28
C ASN A 185 -11.76 -24.40 -9.47
N PHE A 186 -11.49 -23.09 -9.41
CA PHE A 186 -11.89 -22.12 -10.42
C PHE A 186 -10.71 -21.42 -11.08
N VAL A 187 -9.47 -21.76 -10.70
CA VAL A 187 -8.26 -21.09 -11.19
C VAL A 187 -7.36 -22.03 -11.98
N ASP A 188 -6.74 -21.47 -13.01
CA ASP A 188 -5.68 -22.11 -13.78
C ASP A 188 -4.28 -21.79 -13.25
N HIS A 189 -4.14 -20.64 -12.57
CA HIS A 189 -2.87 -20.18 -11.99
C HIS A 189 -3.12 -19.53 -10.64
N VAL A 190 -2.15 -19.65 -9.74
CA VAL A 190 -2.08 -18.96 -8.46
C VAL A 190 -0.81 -18.13 -8.41
N SER A 191 -0.90 -16.93 -7.84
CA SER A 191 0.24 -16.02 -7.75
C SER A 191 0.58 -15.73 -6.30
N ILE A 192 1.86 -15.84 -5.96
CA ILE A 192 2.38 -15.68 -4.61
C ILE A 192 2.91 -14.25 -4.48
N SER A 193 2.22 -13.42 -3.71
CA SER A 193 2.70 -12.06 -3.39
C SER A 193 3.84 -12.14 -2.38
N PHE A 194 4.79 -11.21 -2.49
CA PHE A 194 5.99 -11.14 -1.64
C PHE A 194 6.69 -12.49 -1.51
N CYS A 195 6.83 -13.22 -2.63
CA CYS A 195 7.61 -14.46 -2.67
C CYS A 195 9.09 -14.10 -2.46
N GLN A 196 9.70 -14.64 -1.41
CA GLN A 196 11.06 -14.27 -0.99
C GLN A 196 12.02 -15.45 -0.97
N SER A 197 11.52 -16.67 -0.99
CA SER A 197 12.29 -17.88 -0.76
C SER A 197 11.73 -19.08 -1.54
N PRO A 198 12.54 -20.12 -1.81
CA PRO A 198 12.03 -21.37 -2.40
C PRO A 198 10.98 -22.03 -1.50
N GLU A 199 11.07 -21.89 -0.18
CA GLU A 199 10.09 -22.42 0.76
C GLU A 199 8.69 -21.83 0.56
N ASP A 200 8.57 -20.56 0.15
CA ASP A 200 7.27 -19.94 -0.17
C ASP A 200 6.59 -20.63 -1.35
N ILE A 201 7.38 -21.11 -2.32
CA ILE A 201 6.88 -21.86 -3.48
C ILE A 201 6.53 -23.29 -3.07
N GLU A 202 7.37 -23.92 -2.26
CA GLU A 202 7.14 -25.26 -1.73
C GLU A 202 5.82 -25.33 -0.93
N ASP A 203 5.55 -24.31 -0.09
CA ASP A 203 4.29 -24.21 0.67
C ASP A 203 3.07 -24.25 -0.28
N ILE A 204 3.10 -23.53 -1.41
CA ILE A 204 2.02 -23.61 -2.42
C ILE A 204 1.97 -24.96 -3.12
N GLN A 205 3.12 -25.50 -3.54
CA GLN A 205 3.18 -26.80 -4.20
C GLN A 205 2.55 -27.89 -3.32
N ASN A 206 2.86 -27.89 -2.03
CA ASN A 206 2.29 -28.82 -1.06
C ASN A 206 0.76 -28.69 -0.97
N ILE A 207 0.23 -27.46 -0.86
CA ILE A 207 -1.22 -27.22 -0.85
C ILE A 207 -1.88 -27.75 -2.13
N LEU A 208 -1.28 -27.49 -3.30
CA LEU A 208 -1.81 -27.98 -4.59
C LEU A 208 -1.78 -29.50 -4.70
N ILE A 209 -0.70 -30.15 -4.23
CA ILE A 209 -0.56 -31.61 -4.22
C ILE A 209 -1.60 -32.25 -3.30
N GLU A 210 -1.75 -31.75 -2.07
CA GLU A 210 -2.73 -32.24 -1.09
C GLU A 210 -4.16 -32.17 -1.61
N ASN A 211 -4.48 -31.13 -2.38
CA ASN A 211 -5.79 -30.92 -2.99
C ASN A 211 -5.93 -31.54 -4.40
N LYS A 212 -4.92 -32.29 -4.88
CA LYS A 212 -4.91 -32.96 -6.20
C LYS A 212 -5.09 -31.99 -7.38
N ARG A 213 -4.54 -30.78 -7.26
CA ARG A 213 -4.59 -29.71 -8.27
C ARG A 213 -3.21 -29.37 -8.83
N THR A 214 -2.47 -30.42 -9.21
CA THR A 214 -1.15 -30.30 -9.85
C THR A 214 -1.20 -29.70 -11.26
N ASP A 215 -2.41 -29.47 -11.79
CA ASP A 215 -2.65 -28.78 -13.05
C ASP A 215 -2.63 -27.25 -12.94
N VAL A 216 -2.69 -26.70 -11.73
CA VAL A 216 -2.67 -25.25 -11.46
C VAL A 216 -1.24 -24.73 -11.58
N GLY A 217 -1.04 -23.65 -12.33
CA GLY A 217 0.26 -23.00 -12.45
C GLY A 217 0.61 -22.09 -11.28
N ILE A 218 1.90 -21.87 -11.04
CA ILE A 218 2.41 -21.04 -9.94
C ILE A 218 3.13 -19.82 -10.53
N ILE A 219 2.81 -18.63 -10.02
CA ILE A 219 3.44 -17.38 -10.43
C ILE A 219 4.09 -16.72 -9.20
N ALA A 220 5.42 -16.71 -9.14
CA ALA A 220 6.14 -15.98 -8.09
C ALA A 220 6.21 -14.48 -8.40
N LYS A 221 5.69 -13.62 -7.52
CA LYS A 221 5.82 -12.16 -7.64
C LYS A 221 7.11 -11.71 -6.98
N ILE A 222 8.01 -11.15 -7.79
CA ILE A 222 9.30 -10.62 -7.33
C ILE A 222 9.10 -9.15 -6.98
N GLU A 223 9.01 -8.90 -5.68
CA GLU A 223 8.61 -7.61 -5.10
C GLU A 223 9.67 -7.03 -4.16
N THR A 224 10.62 -7.83 -3.67
CA THR A 224 11.58 -7.42 -2.63
C THR A 224 13.04 -7.65 -3.01
N LYS A 225 13.97 -6.95 -2.33
CA LYS A 225 15.41 -7.22 -2.46
C LYS A 225 15.78 -8.66 -2.09
N GLN A 226 15.07 -9.22 -1.11
CA GLN A 226 15.30 -10.59 -0.67
C GLN A 226 14.94 -11.60 -1.77
N ALA A 227 13.82 -11.39 -2.47
CA ALA A 227 13.44 -12.18 -3.63
C ALA A 227 14.52 -12.14 -4.72
N ILE A 228 15.06 -10.96 -5.02
CA ILE A 228 16.19 -10.81 -5.97
C ILE A 228 17.41 -11.61 -5.50
N SER A 229 17.77 -11.50 -4.23
CA SER A 229 18.95 -12.18 -3.68
C SER A 229 18.81 -13.71 -3.73
N ASN A 230 17.57 -14.20 -3.59
CA ASN A 230 17.23 -15.62 -3.65
C ASN A 230 16.77 -16.09 -5.04
N MET A 231 16.84 -15.24 -6.06
CA MET A 231 16.26 -15.52 -7.38
C MET A 231 16.73 -16.87 -7.98
N PRO A 232 18.01 -17.27 -7.91
CA PRO A 232 18.43 -18.58 -8.42
C PRO A 232 17.70 -19.75 -7.74
N ALA A 233 17.54 -19.71 -6.42
CA ALA A 233 16.87 -20.77 -5.66
C ALA A 233 15.35 -20.76 -5.91
N ILE A 234 14.75 -19.57 -6.01
CA ILE A 234 13.34 -19.40 -6.41
C ILE A 234 13.10 -20.00 -7.79
N LEU A 235 13.97 -19.73 -8.77
CA LEU A 235 13.86 -20.29 -10.12
C LEU A 235 14.02 -21.81 -10.11
N GLU A 236 15.01 -22.34 -9.39
CA GLU A 236 15.20 -23.79 -9.25
C GLU A 236 13.94 -24.47 -8.72
N GLN A 237 13.33 -23.92 -7.66
CA GLN A 237 12.10 -24.46 -7.10
C GLN A 237 10.91 -24.34 -8.06
N LEU A 238 10.78 -23.23 -8.78
CA LEU A 238 9.74 -23.05 -9.80
C LEU A 238 9.87 -24.06 -10.95
N LEU A 239 11.10 -24.42 -11.34
CA LEU A 239 11.37 -25.39 -12.40
C LEU A 239 10.96 -26.83 -12.02
N LEU A 240 10.76 -27.12 -10.72
CA LEU A 240 10.19 -28.39 -10.27
C LEU A 240 8.68 -28.51 -10.54
N TRP A 241 8.04 -27.41 -10.96
CA TRP A 241 6.62 -27.35 -11.27
C TRP A 241 6.41 -26.97 -12.75
N GLU A 242 5.73 -27.84 -13.50
CA GLU A 242 5.65 -27.74 -14.97
C GLU A 242 5.09 -26.40 -15.45
N LYS A 243 4.10 -25.86 -14.75
CA LYS A 243 3.43 -24.60 -15.07
C LYS A 243 3.87 -23.50 -14.11
N SER A 244 5.06 -22.98 -14.32
CA SER A 244 5.59 -21.89 -13.49
C SER A 244 5.85 -20.63 -14.31
N ALA A 245 5.73 -19.47 -13.68
CA ALA A 245 6.13 -18.19 -14.23
C ALA A 245 6.63 -17.24 -13.13
N VAL A 246 7.29 -16.17 -13.54
CA VAL A 246 7.75 -15.09 -12.68
C VAL A 246 7.03 -13.81 -13.05
N MET A 247 6.54 -13.06 -12.08
CA MET A 247 6.02 -11.71 -12.28
C MET A 247 7.02 -10.69 -11.73
N ILE A 248 7.49 -9.78 -12.59
CA ILE A 248 8.29 -8.63 -12.15
C ILE A 248 7.31 -7.53 -11.71
N ALA A 249 7.08 -7.43 -10.41
CA ALA A 249 6.12 -6.49 -9.81
C ALA A 249 6.84 -5.19 -9.44
N ARG A 250 7.00 -4.32 -10.45
CA ARG A 250 7.88 -3.14 -10.43
C ARG A 250 7.47 -2.05 -9.45
N GLY A 251 6.19 -1.95 -9.10
CA GLY A 251 5.68 -0.96 -8.14
C GLY A 251 6.37 -1.12 -6.78
N ASP A 252 6.16 -2.26 -6.13
CA ASP A 252 6.81 -2.61 -4.86
C ASP A 252 8.32 -2.75 -5.03
N LEU A 253 8.77 -3.39 -6.12
CA LEU A 253 10.19 -3.63 -6.34
C LEU A 253 11.01 -2.33 -6.47
N ALA A 254 10.45 -1.28 -7.08
CA ALA A 254 11.13 0.01 -7.22
C ALA A 254 11.35 0.71 -5.87
N ILE A 255 10.43 0.54 -4.92
CA ILE A 255 10.58 1.06 -3.55
C ILE A 255 11.70 0.31 -2.85
N GLU A 256 11.76 -1.00 -3.07
CA GLU A 256 12.76 -1.89 -2.50
C GLU A 256 14.15 -1.58 -3.03
N VAL A 257 14.38 -1.67 -4.34
CA VAL A 257 15.71 -1.51 -4.94
C VAL A 257 16.13 -0.06 -5.16
N GLY A 258 15.22 0.90 -4.98
CA GLY A 258 15.38 2.30 -5.37
C GLY A 258 14.98 2.54 -6.83
N PHE A 259 14.25 3.63 -7.07
CA PHE A 259 13.70 3.98 -8.39
C PHE A 259 14.78 4.08 -9.47
N GLU A 260 15.96 4.59 -9.13
CA GLU A 260 17.10 4.75 -10.02
C GLU A 260 17.67 3.41 -10.52
N ASN A 261 17.48 2.32 -9.75
CA ASN A 261 17.98 0.99 -10.08
C ASN A 261 16.97 0.14 -10.82
N MET A 262 15.71 0.59 -10.94
CA MET A 262 14.61 -0.21 -11.49
C MET A 262 14.86 -0.67 -12.93
N ALA A 263 15.40 0.22 -13.78
CA ALA A 263 15.73 -0.15 -15.16
C ALA A 263 16.75 -1.30 -15.22
N HIS A 264 17.80 -1.24 -14.41
CA HIS A 264 18.83 -2.28 -14.33
C HIS A 264 18.28 -3.59 -13.76
N MET A 265 17.47 -3.52 -12.70
CA MET A 265 16.90 -4.70 -12.04
C MET A 265 15.92 -5.44 -12.95
N GLN A 266 15.08 -4.71 -13.67
CA GLN A 266 14.15 -5.30 -14.62
C GLN A 266 14.89 -6.10 -15.71
N GLU A 267 15.93 -5.52 -16.32
CA GLU A 267 16.72 -6.20 -17.35
C GLU A 267 17.41 -7.46 -16.80
N SER A 268 17.99 -7.36 -15.60
CA SER A 268 18.66 -8.48 -14.96
C SER A 268 17.70 -9.64 -14.66
N LEU A 269 16.48 -9.32 -14.19
CA LEU A 269 15.43 -10.31 -13.92
C LEU A 269 14.88 -10.94 -15.21
N LEU A 270 14.72 -10.17 -16.28
CA LEU A 270 14.33 -10.72 -17.58
C LEU A 270 15.39 -11.70 -18.10
N ASP A 271 16.66 -11.32 -18.05
CA ASP A 271 17.74 -12.14 -18.61
C ASP A 271 17.91 -13.46 -17.85
N ILE A 272 17.85 -13.45 -16.51
CA ILE A 272 17.95 -14.70 -15.73
C ILE A 272 16.74 -15.60 -15.95
N CYS A 273 15.52 -15.05 -16.00
CA CYS A 273 14.31 -15.82 -16.29
C CYS A 273 14.34 -16.39 -17.70
N HIS A 274 14.75 -15.62 -18.70
CA HIS A 274 14.91 -16.10 -20.07
C HIS A 274 15.96 -17.21 -20.18
N ALA A 275 17.08 -17.10 -19.47
CA ALA A 275 18.10 -18.14 -19.42
C ALA A 275 17.58 -19.44 -18.80
N ALA A 276 16.70 -19.34 -17.80
CA ALA A 276 16.00 -20.47 -17.19
C ALA A 276 14.79 -20.97 -18.01
N HIS A 277 14.47 -20.35 -19.15
CA HIS A 277 13.22 -20.57 -19.89
C HIS A 277 11.93 -20.36 -19.08
N MET A 278 12.02 -19.53 -18.03
CA MET A 278 10.90 -19.18 -17.17
C MET A 278 10.09 -18.04 -17.80
N PRO A 279 8.78 -18.23 -18.08
CA PRO A 279 7.92 -17.16 -18.56
C PRO A 279 7.87 -15.99 -17.58
N VAL A 280 7.90 -14.78 -18.10
CA VAL A 280 7.86 -13.53 -17.35
C VAL A 280 6.56 -12.78 -17.62
N ILE A 281 5.96 -12.29 -16.54
CA ILE A 281 4.88 -11.31 -16.56
C ILE A 281 5.46 -9.94 -16.19
N TRP A 282 5.38 -9.01 -17.12
CA TRP A 282 5.75 -7.63 -16.91
C TRP A 282 4.58 -6.88 -16.27
N ALA A 283 4.73 -6.52 -15.00
CA ALA A 283 3.60 -6.03 -14.21
C ALA A 283 3.83 -4.65 -13.61
N THR A 284 2.70 -4.05 -13.21
CA THR A 284 2.53 -2.76 -12.53
C THR A 284 2.89 -1.55 -13.40
N GLN A 285 2.05 -0.51 -13.32
CA GLN A 285 2.25 0.81 -13.90
C GLN A 285 2.49 0.86 -15.42
N VAL A 286 2.19 -0.22 -16.16
CA VAL A 286 2.19 -0.19 -17.63
C VAL A 286 0.97 0.61 -18.08
N LEU A 287 1.19 1.73 -18.77
CA LEU A 287 0.14 2.63 -19.26
C LEU A 287 -0.83 3.09 -18.16
N GLU A 288 -0.33 3.34 -16.94
CA GLU A 288 -1.15 3.70 -15.77
C GLU A 288 -2.00 4.98 -15.99
N SER A 289 -1.40 6.01 -16.60
CA SER A 289 -2.06 7.28 -16.89
C SER A 289 -3.11 7.13 -17.98
N GLN A 290 -2.87 6.25 -18.96
CA GLN A 290 -3.87 5.89 -19.96
C GLN A 290 -5.05 5.18 -19.30
N MET A 291 -4.77 4.19 -18.45
CA MET A 291 -5.77 3.41 -17.71
C MET A 291 -6.69 4.29 -16.84
N LYS A 292 -6.14 5.36 -16.25
CA LYS A 292 -6.87 6.28 -15.36
C LYS A 292 -7.50 7.49 -16.07
N ASN A 293 -6.79 8.09 -17.02
CA ASN A 293 -7.10 9.42 -17.56
C ASN A 293 -7.24 9.46 -19.08
N ASN A 294 -7.18 8.31 -19.75
CA ASN A 294 -7.23 8.19 -21.22
C ASN A 294 -6.14 9.01 -21.94
N LEU A 295 -4.98 9.20 -21.29
CA LEU A 295 -3.85 9.87 -21.89
C LEU A 295 -2.55 9.27 -21.32
N PRO A 296 -1.74 8.54 -22.13
CA PRO A 296 -0.46 8.04 -21.67
C PRO A 296 0.59 9.14 -21.75
N SER A 297 1.57 9.07 -20.87
CA SER A 297 2.83 9.79 -21.00
C SER A 297 3.74 9.13 -22.04
N ARG A 298 4.71 9.90 -22.55
CA ARG A 298 5.74 9.38 -23.47
C ARG A 298 6.58 8.28 -22.84
N ALA A 299 6.82 8.39 -21.53
CA ALA A 299 7.56 7.40 -20.76
C ALA A 299 6.78 6.07 -20.72
N GLU A 300 5.48 6.11 -20.45
CA GLU A 300 4.64 4.89 -20.40
C GLU A 300 4.52 4.21 -21.77
N VAL A 301 4.46 4.97 -22.87
CA VAL A 301 4.45 4.37 -24.23
C VAL A 301 5.76 3.62 -24.50
N THR A 302 6.89 4.21 -24.11
CA THR A 302 8.22 3.58 -24.27
C THR A 302 8.36 2.34 -23.38
N ASP A 303 7.85 2.41 -22.16
CA ASP A 303 7.81 1.29 -21.22
C ASP A 303 6.95 0.13 -21.76
N ALA A 304 5.77 0.42 -22.27
CA ALA A 304 4.88 -0.56 -22.90
C ALA A 304 5.52 -1.25 -24.12
N ALA A 305 6.29 -0.50 -24.92
CA ALA A 305 7.06 -1.05 -26.02
C ALA A 305 8.14 -2.03 -25.55
N MET A 306 8.84 -1.71 -24.45
CA MET A 306 9.85 -2.60 -23.85
C MET A 306 9.23 -3.84 -23.20
N ALA A 307 8.03 -3.70 -22.63
CA ALA A 307 7.29 -4.79 -22.02
C ALA A 307 6.98 -5.95 -22.98
N GLY A 308 6.98 -5.69 -24.31
CA GLY A 308 6.86 -6.72 -25.35
C GLY A 308 8.00 -7.75 -25.39
N ARG A 309 9.03 -7.60 -24.55
CA ARG A 309 10.08 -8.61 -24.35
C ARG A 309 9.67 -9.75 -23.42
N ALA A 310 8.69 -9.53 -22.55
CA ALA A 310 8.12 -10.55 -21.67
C ALA A 310 7.03 -11.38 -22.38
N GLU A 311 6.68 -12.53 -21.81
CA GLU A 311 5.61 -13.40 -22.32
C GLU A 311 4.22 -12.82 -22.09
N CYS A 312 4.05 -12.02 -21.03
CA CYS A 312 2.78 -11.42 -20.67
C CYS A 312 3.00 -10.01 -20.11
N ILE A 313 2.01 -9.13 -20.32
CA ILE A 313 1.97 -7.78 -19.76
C ILE A 313 0.71 -7.67 -18.93
N MET A 314 0.86 -7.27 -17.67
CA MET A 314 -0.26 -7.05 -16.75
C MET A 314 -0.60 -5.57 -16.67
N LEU A 315 -1.85 -5.24 -16.99
CA LEU A 315 -2.42 -3.90 -16.81
C LEU A 315 -3.17 -3.81 -15.48
N ASN A 316 -3.09 -2.64 -14.84
CA ASN A 316 -3.84 -2.34 -13.62
C ASN A 316 -5.31 -1.99 -13.94
N LYS A 317 -6.16 -1.93 -12.91
CA LYS A 317 -7.58 -1.51 -13.07
C LYS A 317 -7.71 -0.02 -13.43
N GLY A 318 -8.71 0.32 -14.23
CA GLY A 318 -9.10 1.71 -14.48
C GLY A 318 -10.27 1.88 -15.42
N ALA A 319 -10.71 3.12 -15.58
CA ALA A 319 -11.93 3.46 -16.32
C ALA A 319 -11.80 3.25 -17.84
N PHE A 320 -10.57 3.30 -18.36
CA PHE A 320 -10.28 3.24 -19.80
C PHE A 320 -9.61 1.93 -20.18
N ALA A 321 -10.05 0.82 -19.58
CA ALA A 321 -9.41 -0.49 -19.75
C ALA A 321 -9.36 -0.95 -21.21
N SER A 322 -10.48 -0.87 -21.94
CA SER A 322 -10.55 -1.24 -23.35
C SER A 322 -9.63 -0.37 -24.21
N ASP A 323 -9.69 0.95 -24.06
CA ASP A 323 -8.83 1.88 -24.81
C ASP A 323 -7.34 1.64 -24.52
N THR A 324 -7.00 1.28 -23.28
CA THR A 324 -5.64 0.93 -22.88
C THR A 324 -5.16 -0.34 -23.56
N ILE A 325 -6.02 -1.36 -23.66
CA ILE A 325 -5.72 -2.62 -24.36
C ILE A 325 -5.51 -2.36 -25.86
N ASP A 326 -6.32 -1.50 -26.48
CA ASP A 326 -6.19 -1.16 -27.90
C ASP A 326 -4.86 -0.44 -28.17
N ILE A 327 -4.51 0.55 -27.35
CA ILE A 327 -3.23 1.26 -27.45
C ILE A 327 -2.05 0.32 -27.21
N LEU A 328 -2.12 -0.53 -26.18
CA LEU A 328 -1.06 -1.51 -25.91
C LEU A 328 -0.90 -2.45 -27.12
N THR A 329 -1.99 -2.97 -27.67
CA THR A 329 -1.98 -3.85 -28.84
C THR A 329 -1.34 -3.18 -30.04
N HIS A 330 -1.66 -1.91 -30.30
CA HIS A 330 -1.04 -1.14 -31.38
C HIS A 330 0.48 -0.99 -31.16
N ILE A 331 0.90 -0.56 -29.97
CA ILE A 331 2.33 -0.41 -29.62
C ILE A 331 3.09 -1.74 -29.82
N LEU A 332 2.52 -2.85 -29.32
CA LEU A 332 3.17 -4.16 -29.41
C LEU A 332 3.24 -4.67 -30.85
N ASN A 333 2.20 -4.48 -31.66
CA ASN A 333 2.21 -4.89 -33.07
C ASN A 333 3.25 -4.11 -33.88
N ASP A 334 3.35 -2.81 -33.64
CA ASP A 334 4.36 -1.96 -34.28
C ASP A 334 5.76 -2.42 -33.86
N MET A 335 5.99 -2.69 -32.58
CA MET A 335 7.27 -3.16 -32.06
C MET A 335 7.63 -4.57 -32.52
N HIS A 336 6.66 -5.47 -32.67
CA HIS A 336 6.90 -6.86 -33.10
C HIS A 336 7.54 -6.90 -34.50
N SER A 337 7.26 -5.89 -35.32
CA SER A 337 7.87 -5.76 -36.63
C SER A 337 9.38 -5.43 -36.54
N LEU A 338 9.87 -4.88 -35.44
CA LEU A 338 11.27 -4.51 -35.21
C LEU A 338 12.01 -5.52 -34.31
N PHE A 339 11.34 -6.08 -33.31
CA PHE A 339 11.92 -6.95 -32.30
C PHE A 339 11.03 -8.17 -32.03
N LYS A 340 11.64 -9.34 -31.79
CA LYS A 340 10.96 -10.51 -31.23
C LYS A 340 11.71 -10.96 -29.97
N LYS A 341 11.14 -10.67 -28.80
CA LYS A 341 11.82 -10.78 -27.49
C LYS A 341 13.18 -10.06 -27.50
N ASN A 342 14.24 -10.72 -26.99
CA ASN A 342 15.61 -10.20 -26.96
C ASN A 342 16.33 -10.27 -28.34
N ARG A 343 15.64 -10.58 -29.44
CA ARG A 343 16.25 -10.63 -30.79
C ARG A 343 15.79 -9.45 -31.64
N GLN A 344 16.76 -8.64 -32.07
CA GLN A 344 16.55 -7.70 -33.17
C GLN A 344 16.16 -8.50 -34.42
N LEU A 345 15.04 -8.12 -35.05
CA LEU A 345 14.69 -8.62 -36.36
C LEU A 345 15.31 -7.66 -37.37
N LEU A 346 16.24 -8.18 -38.18
CA LEU A 346 16.77 -7.41 -39.31
C LEU A 346 15.63 -7.21 -40.32
N LYS A 347 15.11 -6.00 -40.40
CA LYS A 347 14.26 -5.57 -41.50
C LYS A 347 15.11 -5.11 -42.66
N GLN A 348 14.53 -5.22 -43.86
CA GLN A 348 15.06 -4.51 -45.01
C GLN A 348 14.86 -3.01 -44.78
N GLU A 349 15.96 -2.28 -44.60
CA GLU A 349 15.95 -0.84 -44.50
C GLU A 349 15.65 -0.23 -45.86
N THR A 350 14.63 0.63 -45.95
CA THR A 350 14.19 1.27 -47.19
C THR A 350 14.52 2.77 -47.24
N LEU A 351 15.23 3.26 -46.22
CA LEU A 351 15.66 4.66 -46.09
C LEU A 351 17.05 4.94 -46.68
N TRP A 352 17.68 3.97 -47.35
CA TRP A 352 18.79 4.17 -48.29
C TRP A 352 18.72 3.24 -49.49
#